data_AF-A0A921MNJ9-F1
#
_entry.id   AF-A0A921MNJ9-F1
#
_cell.length_a   1.000
_cell.length_b   1.000
_cell.length_c   1.000
_cell.angle_alpha   90.00
_cell.angle_beta   90.00
_cell.angle_gamma   90.00
#
_symmetry.space_group_name_H-M   'P 1'
#
loop_
_entity.id
_entity.type
_entity.pdbx_description
1 polymer ?
#
loop_
_entity_poly.entity_id
_entity_poly.type
_entity_poly.pdbx_seq_one_letter_code
_entity_poly.pdbx_strand_id
1 'polypeptide(L)'
;MKGKSVSAKLSLIAVAVNLITLIAFVIYGTIYSYMDSMVVLSLLLSTVCGGVYALVDRKATEFLNLVQVLLVSYGVGLFFLNSYPVWADRLNNITMYGARGSLVPVVAIILLCFATAILGIASCFTRKEAA
;
A
#
# COMPACT_ATOMS: atom_id res chain seq x y z
N MET A 1 -27.92 4.44 -0.24
CA MET A 1 -26.97 3.35 0.06
C MET A 1 -27.36 2.72 1.40
N LYS A 2 -27.99 1.53 1.41
CA LYS A 2 -28.07 0.71 2.63
C LYS A 2 -26.65 0.60 3.21
N GLY A 3 -26.49 0.81 4.51
CA GLY A 3 -25.19 1.01 5.13
C GLY A 3 -24.23 -0.12 4.77
N LYS A 4 -23.10 0.21 4.12
CA LYS A 4 -22.05 -0.76 3.81
C LYS A 4 -21.59 -1.46 5.10
N SER A 5 -21.27 -2.74 4.99
CA SER A 5 -20.73 -3.53 6.09
C SER A 5 -19.41 -2.94 6.60
N VAL A 6 -19.05 -3.31 7.84
CA VAL A 6 -17.80 -2.88 8.46
C VAL A 6 -16.60 -3.27 7.59
N SER A 7 -16.61 -4.48 7.04
CA SER A 7 -15.56 -4.96 6.14
C SER A 7 -15.42 -4.08 4.88
N ALA A 8 -16.52 -3.80 4.18
CA ALA A 8 -16.48 -2.97 2.98
C ALA A 8 -16.05 -1.52 3.30
N LYS A 9 -16.40 -0.98 4.47
CA LYS A 9 -15.92 0.34 4.92
C LYS A 9 -14.42 0.33 5.19
N LEU A 10 -13.91 -0.66 5.90
CA LEU A 10 -12.48 -0.80 6.19
C LEU A 10 -11.67 -0.95 4.90
N SER A 11 -12.15 -1.75 3.94
CA SER A 11 -11.50 -1.87 2.63
C SER A 11 -11.50 -0.54 1.86
N LEU A 12 -12.59 0.24 1.88
CA LEU A 12 -12.60 1.57 1.27
C LEU A 12 -11.59 2.53 1.90
N ILE A 13 -11.46 2.51 3.23
CA ILE A 13 -10.47 3.33 3.93
C ILE A 13 -9.06 2.86 3.52
N ALA A 14 -8.82 1.55 3.46
CA ALA A 14 -7.56 0.99 3.01
C ALA A 14 -7.21 1.41 1.57
N VAL A 15 -8.20 1.40 0.67
CA VAL A 15 -8.06 1.86 -0.73
C VAL A 15 -7.68 3.34 -0.78
N ALA A 16 -8.34 4.19 0.03
CA ALA A 16 -8.02 5.61 0.09
C ALA A 16 -6.59 5.86 0.58
N VAL A 17 -6.18 5.20 1.67
CA VAL A 17 -4.81 5.29 2.21
C VAL A 17 -3.80 4.75 1.19
N ASN A 18 -4.11 3.66 0.49
CA ASN A 18 -3.24 3.09 -0.52
C ASN A 18 -3.08 3.99 -1.75
N LEU A 19 -4.12 4.71 -2.15
CA LEU A 19 -4.05 5.69 -3.23
C LEU A 19 -3.16 6.87 -2.85
N ILE A 20 -3.26 7.37 -1.62
CA ILE A 20 -2.35 8.39 -1.08
C ILE A 20 -0.91 7.87 -1.10
N THR A 21 -0.71 6.62 -0.69
CA THR A 21 0.60 5.93 -0.69
C THR A 21 1.18 5.85 -2.09
N LEU A 22 0.38 5.44 -3.09
CA LEU A 22 0.78 5.37 -4.49
C LEU A 22 1.21 6.74 -5.02
N ILE A 23 0.44 7.80 -4.74
CA ILE A 23 0.79 9.16 -5.16
C ILE A 23 2.10 9.61 -4.51
N ALA A 24 2.25 9.40 -3.19
CA ALA A 24 3.47 9.75 -2.47
C ALA A 24 4.69 9.00 -3.02
N PHE A 25 4.54 7.70 -3.31
CA PHE A 25 5.60 6.89 -3.92
C PHE A 25 5.96 7.38 -5.32
N VAL A 26 4.98 7.69 -6.18
CA VAL A 26 5.24 8.20 -7.54
C VAL A 26 5.99 9.53 -7.49
N ILE A 27 5.60 10.43 -6.60
CA ILE A 27 6.31 11.71 -6.41
C ILE A 27 7.75 11.45 -5.95
N TYR A 28 7.93 10.64 -4.91
CA TYR A 28 9.25 10.31 -4.37
C TYR A 28 10.15 9.63 -5.41
N GLY A 29 9.63 8.60 -6.08
CA GLY A 29 10.33 7.84 -7.11
C GLY A 29 10.74 8.70 -8.30
N THR A 30 9.92 9.67 -8.68
CA THR A 30 10.23 10.60 -9.78
C THR A 30 11.30 11.62 -9.38
N ILE A 31 11.17 12.25 -8.21
CA ILE A 31 12.10 13.30 -7.76
C ILE A 31 13.50 12.73 -7.48
N TYR A 32 13.57 11.54 -6.88
CA TYR A 32 14.82 10.97 -6.40
C TYR A 32 15.34 9.80 -7.24
N SER A 33 14.70 9.52 -8.38
CA SER A 33 15.05 8.40 -9.28
C SER A 33 14.99 7.01 -8.61
N TYR A 34 14.06 6.81 -7.68
CA TYR A 34 13.76 5.51 -7.03
C TYR A 34 12.49 4.86 -7.60
N MET A 35 12.02 5.30 -8.77
CA MET A 35 10.82 4.76 -9.39
C MET A 35 11.00 3.27 -9.71
N ASP A 36 10.08 2.45 -9.24
CA ASP A 36 10.01 1.03 -9.54
C ASP A 36 8.61 0.68 -10.04
N SER A 37 8.53 0.17 -11.27
CA SER A 37 7.26 -0.15 -11.93
C SER A 37 6.49 -1.26 -11.24
N MET A 38 7.16 -2.21 -10.58
CA MET A 38 6.50 -3.29 -9.83
C MET A 38 5.91 -2.78 -8.53
N VAL A 39 6.57 -1.83 -7.84
CA VAL A 39 5.98 -1.14 -6.69
C VAL A 39 4.74 -0.36 -7.14
N VAL A 40 4.81 0.43 -8.22
CA VAL A 40 3.64 1.14 -8.78
C VAL A 40 2.51 0.16 -9.10
N LEU A 41 2.81 -0.92 -9.83
CA LEU A 41 1.82 -1.90 -10.26
C LEU A 41 1.15 -2.59 -9.06
N SER A 42 1.92 -2.97 -8.05
CA SER A 42 1.39 -3.63 -6.85
C SER A 42 0.45 -2.73 -6.06
N LEU A 43 0.81 -1.46 -5.85
CA LEU A 43 -0.04 -0.48 -5.18
C LEU A 43 -1.29 -0.15 -6.01
N LEU A 44 -1.15 -0.03 -7.33
CA LEU A 44 -2.29 0.23 -8.21
C LEU A 44 -3.27 -0.95 -8.23
N LEU A 45 -2.79 -2.18 -8.44
CA LEU A 45 -3.63 -3.37 -8.42
C LEU A 45 -4.28 -3.60 -7.06
N SER A 46 -3.57 -3.34 -5.96
CA SER A 46 -4.16 -3.38 -4.62
C SER A 46 -5.35 -2.43 -4.50
N THR A 47 -5.19 -1.18 -4.95
CA THR A 47 -6.25 -0.17 -4.95
C THR A 47 -7.48 -0.66 -5.72
N VAL A 48 -7.26 -1.26 -6.90
CA VAL A 48 -8.34 -1.85 -7.71
C VAL A 48 -8.99 -3.02 -7.00
N CYS A 49 -8.22 -3.98 -6.47
CA CYS A 49 -8.74 -5.15 -5.78
C CYS A 49 -9.61 -4.78 -4.56
N GLY A 50 -9.12 -3.87 -3.71
CA GLY A 50 -9.89 -3.37 -2.57
C GLY A 50 -11.15 -2.60 -3.00
N GLY A 51 -11.03 -1.76 -4.02
CA GLY A 51 -12.16 -1.01 -4.56
C GLY A 51 -13.26 -1.93 -5.11
N VAL A 52 -12.88 -2.92 -5.92
CA VAL A 52 -13.81 -3.91 -6.48
C VAL A 52 -14.43 -4.74 -5.36
N TYR A 53 -13.65 -5.21 -4.40
CA TYR A 53 -14.16 -5.92 -3.23
C TYR A 53 -15.24 -5.10 -2.51
N ALA A 54 -14.97 -3.83 -2.22
CA ALA A 54 -15.85 -3.01 -1.42
C ALA A 54 -17.09 -2.49 -2.17
N LEU A 55 -17.02 -2.38 -3.51
CA LEU A 55 -18.09 -1.79 -4.34
C LEU A 55 -18.95 -2.84 -5.07
N VAL A 56 -18.45 -4.07 -5.23
CA VAL A 56 -19.14 -5.14 -5.95
C VAL A 56 -19.59 -6.23 -4.97
N ASP A 57 -20.90 -6.41 -4.88
CA ASP A 57 -21.55 -7.43 -4.05
C ASP A 57 -21.71 -8.74 -4.84
N ARG A 58 -20.58 -9.40 -5.13
CA ARG A 58 -20.55 -10.73 -5.75
C ARG A 58 -19.64 -11.65 -4.96
N LYS A 59 -20.06 -12.90 -4.71
CA LYS A 59 -19.23 -13.90 -4.01
C LYS A 59 -17.87 -14.12 -4.68
N ALA A 60 -17.83 -14.05 -6.01
CA ALA A 60 -16.60 -14.18 -6.78
C ALA A 60 -15.57 -13.06 -6.53
N THR A 61 -15.95 -11.92 -5.96
CA THR A 61 -15.01 -10.80 -5.70
C THR A 61 -14.53 -10.74 -4.25
N GLU A 62 -14.98 -11.65 -3.38
CA GLU A 62 -14.64 -11.62 -1.95
C GLU A 62 -13.14 -11.85 -1.69
N PHE A 63 -12.51 -12.75 -2.45
CA PHE A 63 -11.09 -13.03 -2.32
C PHE A 63 -10.19 -11.83 -2.67
N LEU A 64 -10.71 -10.83 -3.39
CA LEU A 64 -9.94 -9.64 -3.80
C LEU A 64 -9.48 -8.80 -2.61
N ASN A 65 -10.18 -8.87 -1.47
CA ASN A 65 -9.75 -8.22 -0.24
C ASN A 65 -8.42 -8.80 0.28
N LEU A 66 -8.26 -10.13 0.18
CA LEU A 66 -7.01 -10.78 0.53
C LEU A 66 -5.90 -10.46 -0.49
N VAL A 67 -6.24 -10.45 -1.78
CA VAL A 67 -5.30 -10.08 -2.85
C VAL A 67 -4.78 -8.65 -2.66
N GLN A 68 -5.65 -7.71 -2.28
CA GLN A 68 -5.25 -6.34 -1.91
C GLN A 68 -4.13 -6.35 -0.84
N VAL A 69 -4.31 -7.12 0.24
CA VAL A 69 -3.32 -7.21 1.33
C VAL A 69 -2.01 -7.80 0.85
N LEU A 70 -2.06 -8.88 0.06
CA LEU A 70 -0.86 -9.51 -0.50
C LEU A 70 -0.08 -8.55 -1.40
N LEU A 71 -0.76 -7.80 -2.25
CA LEU A 71 -0.15 -6.84 -3.16
C LEU A 71 0.51 -5.68 -2.42
N VAL A 72 -0.12 -5.13 -1.38
CA VAL A 72 0.49 -4.07 -0.54
C VAL A 72 1.70 -4.61 0.22
N SER A 73 1.61 -5.83 0.73
CA SER A 73 2.70 -6.49 1.45
C SER A 73 3.90 -6.74 0.53
N TYR A 74 3.66 -7.15 -0.71
CA TYR A 74 4.69 -7.26 -1.73
C TYR A 74 5.30 -5.90 -2.07
N GLY A 75 4.46 -4.89 -2.30
CA GLY A 75 4.89 -3.53 -2.66
C GLY A 75 5.76 -2.88 -1.59
N VAL A 76 5.40 -3.00 -0.31
CA VAL A 76 6.21 -2.45 0.80
C VAL A 76 7.54 -3.17 0.95
N GLY A 77 7.57 -4.50 0.79
CA GLY A 77 8.81 -5.27 0.83
C GLY A 77 9.77 -4.86 -0.28
N LEU A 78 9.26 -4.72 -1.51
CA LEU A 78 10.07 -4.28 -2.64
C LEU A 78 10.54 -2.83 -2.50
N PHE A 79 9.67 -1.92 -2.05
CA PHE A 79 10.06 -0.53 -1.79
C PHE A 79 11.13 -0.40 -0.70
N PHE A 80 11.03 -1.21 0.36
CA PHE A 80 12.03 -1.26 1.41
C PHE A 80 13.40 -1.68 0.86
N LEU A 81 13.44 -2.74 0.03
CA LEU A 81 14.67 -3.19 -0.65
C LEU A 81 15.25 -2.11 -1.56
N ASN A 82 14.42 -1.48 -2.38
CA ASN A 82 14.85 -0.44 -3.34
C ASN A 82 15.34 0.84 -2.65
N SER A 83 14.86 1.12 -1.44
CA SER A 83 15.29 2.27 -0.64
C SER A 83 16.54 1.98 0.20
N TYR A 84 17.14 0.78 0.12
CA TYR A 84 18.33 0.38 0.90
C TYR A 84 19.46 1.42 0.91
N PRO A 85 19.85 2.06 -0.22
CA PRO A 85 20.88 3.09 -0.21
C PRO A 85 20.57 4.24 0.75
N VAL A 86 19.30 4.65 0.84
CA VAL A 86 18.86 5.74 1.74
C VAL A 86 18.98 5.31 3.19
N TRP A 87 18.61 4.07 3.52
CA TRP A 87 18.78 3.53 4.87
C TRP A 87 20.25 3.47 5.28
N ALA A 88 21.09 2.89 4.43
CA ALA A 88 22.50 2.68 4.71
C ALA A 88 23.26 4.00 4.86
N ASP A 89 23.09 4.93 3.93
CA ASP A 89 23.82 6.20 3.95
C ASP A 89 23.34 7.13 5.06
N ARG A 90 22.02 7.28 5.25
CA ARG A 90 21.47 8.27 6.20
C ARG A 90 21.60 7.83 7.65
N LEU A 91 21.47 6.54 7.97
CA LEU A 91 21.60 6.06 9.35
C LEU A 91 23.05 6.00 9.81
N ASN A 92 23.99 5.72 8.90
CA ASN A 92 25.40 5.62 9.24
C ASN A 92 26.19 6.90 8.95
N ASN A 93 25.54 7.94 8.42
CA ASN A 93 26.16 9.20 8.01
C ASN A 93 27.33 9.01 7.03
N ILE A 94 27.14 8.12 6.04
CA ILE A 94 28.10 7.83 4.97
C ILE A 94 27.50 8.18 3.59
N THR A 95 28.32 8.14 2.54
CA THR A 95 27.89 8.41 1.14
C THR A 95 28.27 7.28 0.18
N MET A 96 28.50 6.07 0.71
CA MET A 96 29.01 4.93 -0.04
C MET A 96 28.02 4.41 -1.08
N TYR A 97 26.71 4.43 -0.78
CA TYR A 97 25.68 3.86 -1.65
C TYR A 97 24.98 4.90 -2.54
N GLY A 98 25.37 6.17 -2.43
CA GLY A 98 24.91 7.25 -3.31
C GLY A 98 23.43 7.61 -3.11
N ALA A 99 22.95 7.65 -1.87
CA ALA A 99 21.58 7.99 -1.55
C ALA A 99 21.14 9.35 -2.12
N ARG A 100 20.10 9.34 -2.95
CA ARG A 100 19.57 10.54 -3.61
C ARG A 100 18.41 11.18 -2.84
N GLY A 101 17.80 10.44 -1.92
CA GLY A 101 16.62 10.85 -1.15
C GLY A 101 16.90 11.14 0.32
N SER A 102 15.84 11.49 1.04
CA SER A 102 15.83 11.60 2.51
C SER A 102 15.08 10.42 3.13
N LEU A 103 15.41 10.12 4.39
CA LEU A 103 14.84 8.99 5.12
C LEU A 103 13.36 9.20 5.46
N VAL A 104 12.96 10.45 5.73
CA VAL A 104 11.60 10.82 6.13
C VAL A 104 10.50 10.34 5.16
N PRO A 105 10.54 10.65 3.84
CA PRO A 105 9.53 10.17 2.90
C PRO A 105 9.51 8.66 2.75
N VAL A 106 10.68 7.99 2.82
CA VAL A 106 10.77 6.53 2.78
C VAL A 106 10.00 5.93 3.96
N VAL A 107 10.28 6.39 5.18
CA VAL A 107 9.58 5.94 6.39
C VAL A 107 8.09 6.24 6.30
N ALA A 108 7.71 7.44 5.87
CA ALA A 108 6.31 7.83 5.75
C ALA A 108 5.52 6.92 4.78
N ILE A 109 6.09 6.62 3.59
CA ILE A 109 5.46 5.72 2.62
C ILE A 109 5.32 4.30 3.20
N ILE A 110 6.33 3.79 3.89
CA ILE A 110 6.27 2.46 4.53
C ILE A 110 5.18 2.40 5.59
N LEU A 111 5.07 3.42 6.44
CA LEU A 111 4.02 3.49 7.46
C LEU A 111 2.63 3.54 6.84
N LEU A 112 2.45 4.24 5.72
CA LEU A 112 1.19 4.25 4.99
C LEU A 112 0.88 2.87 4.37
N CYS A 113 1.86 2.18 3.80
CA CYS A 113 1.69 0.79 3.36
C CYS A 113 1.23 -0.12 4.50
N PHE A 114 1.86 -0.02 5.68
CA PHE A 114 1.44 -0.81 6.84
C PHE A 114 0.03 -0.45 7.32
N ALA A 115 -0.33 0.83 7.34
CA ALA A 115 -1.69 1.25 7.65
C ALA A 115 -2.70 0.63 6.68
N THR A 116 -2.42 0.66 5.38
CA THR A 116 -3.25 -0.01 4.35
C THR A 116 -3.34 -1.51 4.59
N ALA A 117 -2.22 -2.19 4.87
CA ALA A 117 -2.20 -3.62 5.10
C ALA A 117 -3.02 -4.00 6.34
N ILE A 118 -2.87 -3.28 7.45
CA ILE A 118 -3.62 -3.52 8.70
C ILE A 118 -5.11 -3.31 8.47
N LEU A 119 -5.51 -2.25 7.78
CA LEU A 119 -6.92 -2.00 7.43
C LEU A 119 -7.49 -3.09 6.51
N GLY A 120 -6.71 -3.55 5.54
CA GLY A 120 -7.09 -4.65 4.65
C GLY A 120 -7.21 -5.99 5.40
N ILE A 121 -6.31 -6.27 6.35
CA ILE A 121 -6.38 -7.45 7.21
C ILE A 121 -7.64 -7.39 8.09
N ALA A 122 -7.87 -6.26 8.78
CA ALA A 122 -9.07 -6.07 9.58
C ALA A 122 -10.36 -6.20 8.74
N SER A 123 -10.33 -5.70 7.50
CA SER A 123 -11.38 -5.91 6.52
C SER A 123 -11.60 -7.41 6.22
N CYS A 124 -10.54 -8.20 6.03
CA CYS A 124 -10.65 -9.64 5.76
C CYS A 124 -11.29 -10.42 6.92
N PHE A 125 -11.01 -10.00 8.16
CA PHE A 125 -11.53 -10.67 9.37
C PHE A 125 -12.89 -10.12 9.86
N THR A 126 -13.51 -9.20 9.12
CA THR A 126 -14.85 -8.69 9.43
C THR A 126 -15.86 -9.15 8.38
N ARG A 127 -17.13 -9.32 8.79
CA ARG A 127 -18.17 -9.82 7.88
C ARG A 127 -18.56 -8.76 6.84
N LYS A 128 -18.60 -9.17 5.57
CA LYS A 128 -19.12 -8.35 4.46
C LYS A 128 -20.65 -8.34 4.42
N GLU A 129 -21.29 -9.43 4.83
CA GLU A 129 -22.75 -9.56 4.92
C GLU A 129 -23.20 -9.36 6.38
N ALA A 130 -24.35 -8.71 6.59
CA ALA A 130 -24.99 -8.70 7.91
C ALA A 130 -25.53 -10.11 8.21
N ALA A 131 -25.31 -10.58 9.43
CA ALA A 131 -25.83 -11.88 9.90
C ALA A 131 -27.37 -11.89 9.87
#